data_AF-A0A4Q5L8V0-F1
#
_entry.id   AF-A0A4Q5L8V0-F1
#
_cell.length_a   1.000
_cell.length_b   1.000
_cell.length_c   1.000
_cell.angle_alpha   90.00
_cell.angle_beta   90.00
_cell.angle_gamma   90.00
#
_symmetry.space_group_name_H-M   'P 1'
#
loop_
_entity.id
_entity.type
_entity.pdbx_description
1 polymer ?
#
loop_
_entity_poly.entity_id
_entity_poly.type
_entity_poly.pdbx_seq_one_letter_code
_entity_poly.pdbx_strand_id
1 'polypeptide(L)'
;MLGPTASAPRPFSPHPLPLLVALPLGLALLGGLGLGDHYGETTCLLLAPLLIPVAVWLIAFCRQPGPLTKAFLSAAIIALYDLSIKLYGGGSHDAEGQGAFHFLLLLGSLPSFLVLVAALDQQQSGTRRRRRVAKVLFLALLLLHLGLTANLGLGRCINCY
;
A
#
# COMPACT_ATOMS: atom_id res chain seq x y z
N MET A 1 46.44 27.68 3.29
CA MET A 1 46.02 26.31 3.62
C MET A 1 44.51 26.31 3.84
N LEU A 2 43.74 25.93 2.82
CA LEU A 2 42.29 25.74 2.92
C LEU A 2 42.05 24.27 3.26
N GLY A 3 41.58 24.00 4.47
CA GLY A 3 41.32 22.64 4.94
C GLY A 3 40.20 21.95 4.14
N PRO A 4 40.20 20.62 4.07
CA PRO A 4 39.14 19.86 3.40
C PRO A 4 37.81 20.11 4.12
N THR A 5 36.86 20.71 3.41
CA THR A 5 35.47 20.83 3.85
C THR A 5 34.91 19.42 4.04
N ALA A 6 34.63 19.05 5.30
CA ALA A 6 33.98 17.81 5.65
C ALA A 6 32.70 17.66 4.80
N SER A 7 32.71 16.68 3.88
CA SER A 7 31.54 16.35 3.09
C SER A 7 30.45 15.88 4.05
N ALA A 8 29.34 16.62 4.12
CA ALA A 8 28.18 16.23 4.91
C ALA A 8 27.83 14.76 4.64
N PRO A 9 27.46 13.97 5.67
CA PRO A 9 27.11 12.58 5.50
C PRO A 9 25.99 12.49 4.45
N ARG A 10 26.28 11.80 3.34
CA ARG A 10 25.25 11.53 2.33
C ARG A 10 24.18 10.72 3.04
N PRO A 11 22.91 11.16 3.05
CA PRO A 11 21.84 10.37 3.64
C PRO A 11 21.90 8.99 3.01
N PHE A 12 21.76 7.95 3.85
CA PHE A 12 21.71 6.55 3.47
C PHE A 12 20.95 6.44 2.14
N SER A 13 21.64 6.07 1.07
CA SER A 13 21.02 5.84 -0.24
C SER A 13 20.79 4.34 -0.31
N PRO A 14 19.68 3.79 0.25
CA PRO A 14 19.32 2.43 -0.10
C PRO A 14 19.19 2.43 -1.61
N HIS A 15 19.95 1.58 -2.30
CA HIS A 15 19.88 1.50 -3.75
C HIS A 15 18.41 1.26 -4.12
N PRO A 16 17.71 2.27 -4.70
CA PRO A 16 16.27 2.17 -4.85
C PRO A 16 15.98 1.05 -5.83
N LEU A 17 15.15 0.10 -5.40
CA LEU A 17 14.78 -1.06 -6.23
C LEU A 17 14.14 -0.58 -7.53
N PRO A 18 14.43 -1.19 -8.69
CA PRO A 18 13.73 -0.86 -9.92
C PRO A 18 12.23 -1.20 -9.79
N LEU A 19 11.37 -0.44 -10.45
CA LEU A 19 9.91 -0.67 -10.43
C LEU A 19 9.55 -2.12 -10.80
N LEU A 20 10.27 -2.69 -11.78
CA LEU A 20 10.15 -4.08 -12.23
C LEU A 20 10.39 -5.13 -11.14
N VAL A 21 11.04 -4.76 -10.02
CA VAL A 21 11.25 -5.65 -8.87
C VAL A 21 10.32 -5.25 -7.72
N ALA A 22 10.18 -3.95 -7.46
CA ALA A 22 9.37 -3.45 -6.36
C ALA A 22 7.88 -3.81 -6.49
N LEU A 23 7.30 -3.68 -7.68
CA LEU A 23 5.89 -3.96 -7.90
C LEU A 23 5.57 -5.46 -7.75
N PRO A 24 6.29 -6.40 -8.39
CA PRO A 24 6.08 -7.83 -8.16
C PRO A 24 6.27 -8.24 -6.71
N LEU A 25 7.27 -7.68 -6.01
CA LEU A 25 7.49 -7.99 -4.59
C LEU A 25 6.32 -7.50 -3.72
N GLY A 26 5.81 -6.29 -3.97
CA GLY A 26 4.62 -5.80 -3.29
C GLY A 26 3.40 -6.68 -3.57
N LEU A 27 3.21 -7.10 -4.83
CA LEU A 27 2.10 -7.98 -5.22
C LEU A 27 2.22 -9.36 -4.59
N ALA A 28 3.42 -9.93 -4.54
CA ALA A 28 3.68 -11.20 -3.88
C ALA A 28 3.41 -11.10 -2.37
N LEU A 29 3.78 -9.97 -1.74
CA LEU A 29 3.55 -9.74 -0.31
C LEU A 29 2.05 -9.72 0.03
N LEU A 30 1.27 -8.87 -0.66
CA LEU A 30 -0.16 -8.74 -0.38
C LEU A 30 -0.98 -9.89 -0.96
N GLY A 31 -0.56 -10.46 -2.08
CA GLY A 31 -1.16 -11.66 -2.66
C GLY A 31 -0.96 -12.89 -1.77
N GLY A 32 0.25 -13.06 -1.21
CA GLY A 32 0.51 -14.10 -0.20
C GLY A 32 -0.35 -13.92 1.05
N LEU A 33 -0.55 -12.67 1.48
CA LEU A 33 -1.43 -12.35 2.60
C LEU A 33 -2.89 -12.73 2.33
N GLY A 34 -3.40 -12.39 1.13
CA GLY A 34 -4.76 -12.75 0.71
C GLY A 34 -4.95 -14.25 0.53
N LEU A 35 -3.94 -14.97 0.03
CA LEU A 35 -3.98 -16.42 -0.07
C LEU A 35 -3.95 -17.10 1.31
N GLY A 36 -3.14 -16.63 2.24
CA GLY A 36 -3.12 -17.17 3.61
C GLY A 36 -4.48 -17.02 4.29
N ASP A 37 -5.09 -15.83 4.18
CA ASP A 37 -6.44 -15.59 4.69
C ASP A 37 -7.50 -16.47 4.01
N HIS A 38 -7.42 -16.64 2.67
CA HIS A 38 -8.30 -17.56 1.93
C HIS A 38 -8.30 -18.97 2.53
N TYR A 39 -7.13 -19.52 2.87
CA TYR A 39 -7.01 -20.85 3.47
C TYR A 39 -7.32 -20.91 4.98
N GLY A 40 -7.88 -19.85 5.55
CA GLY A 40 -8.39 -19.83 6.92
C GLY A 40 -7.39 -19.38 7.98
N GLU A 41 -6.21 -18.88 7.59
CA GLU A 41 -5.25 -18.29 8.51
C GLU A 41 -5.62 -16.84 8.84
N THR A 42 -6.56 -16.64 9.76
CA THR A 42 -7.01 -15.30 10.20
C THR A 42 -5.88 -14.41 10.74
N THR A 43 -4.76 -15.00 11.15
CA THR A 43 -3.52 -14.29 11.49
C THR A 43 -2.96 -13.47 10.33
N CYS A 44 -3.19 -13.89 9.09
CA CYS A 44 -2.80 -13.14 7.89
C CYS A 44 -3.54 -11.80 7.81
N LEU A 45 -4.84 -11.77 8.14
CA LEU A 45 -5.61 -10.52 8.18
C LEU A 45 -5.03 -9.52 9.18
N LEU A 46 -4.60 -10.01 10.35
CA LEU A 46 -4.03 -9.17 11.42
C LEU A 46 -2.66 -8.58 11.06
N LEU A 47 -1.95 -9.14 10.08
CA LEU A 47 -0.69 -8.59 9.56
C LEU A 47 -0.89 -7.48 8.52
N ALA A 48 -2.10 -7.27 8.01
CA ALA A 48 -2.39 -6.25 7.00
C ALA A 48 -1.95 -4.84 7.39
N PRO A 49 -2.18 -4.34 8.63
CA PRO A 49 -1.73 -3.02 9.05
C PRO A 49 -0.22 -2.81 8.95
N LEU A 50 0.57 -3.89 9.02
CA LEU A 50 2.03 -3.85 8.89
C LEU A 50 2.48 -4.01 7.43
N LEU A 51 1.91 -4.98 6.70
CA LEU A 51 2.40 -5.36 5.38
C LEU A 51 1.92 -4.43 4.26
N ILE A 52 0.76 -3.78 4.41
CA ILE A 52 0.27 -2.78 3.44
C ILE A 52 1.26 -1.59 3.34
N PRO A 53 1.71 -0.97 4.45
CA PRO A 53 2.78 0.05 4.41
C PRO A 53 4.07 -0.43 3.79
N VAL A 54 4.48 -1.68 4.01
CA VAL A 54 5.70 -2.25 3.41
C VAL A 54 5.55 -2.36 1.90
N ALA A 55 4.41 -2.85 1.40
CA ALA A 55 4.13 -2.90 -0.03
C ALA A 55 4.11 -1.49 -0.66
N VAL A 56 3.51 -0.51 0.01
CA VAL A 56 3.53 0.88 -0.44
C VAL A 56 4.94 1.47 -0.36
N TRP A 57 5.74 1.15 0.65
CA TRP A 57 7.13 1.57 0.76
C TRP A 57 7.96 1.09 -0.43
N LEU A 58 7.82 -0.18 -0.82
CA LEU A 58 8.49 -0.74 -1.99
C LEU A 58 8.21 0.09 -3.25
N ILE A 59 6.94 0.43 -3.50
CA ILE A 59 6.52 1.24 -4.65
C ILE A 59 6.94 2.72 -4.50
N ALA A 60 6.78 3.30 -3.32
CA ALA A 60 7.02 4.72 -3.08
C ALA A 60 8.51 5.08 -3.17
N PHE A 61 9.40 4.16 -2.76
CA PHE A 61 10.85 4.35 -2.81
C PHE A 61 11.54 3.68 -4.02
N CYS A 62 10.79 3.05 -4.93
CA CYS A 62 11.40 2.48 -6.13
C CYS A 62 11.99 3.55 -7.08
N ARG A 63 12.98 3.12 -7.86
CA ARG A 63 13.66 3.94 -8.87
C ARG A 63 12.71 4.19 -10.04
N GLN A 64 12.56 5.46 -10.38
CA GLN A 64 11.80 5.91 -11.56
C GLN A 64 10.39 5.30 -11.63
N PRO A 65 9.50 5.81 -10.78
CA PRO A 65 8.31 6.45 -11.34
C PRO A 65 8.18 7.91 -10.91
N GLY A 66 7.47 8.70 -11.72
CA GLY A 66 7.06 10.05 -11.32
C GLY A 66 6.08 10.02 -10.13
N PRO A 67 5.85 11.17 -9.47
CA PRO A 67 4.97 11.26 -8.29
C PRO A 67 3.58 10.65 -8.50
N LEU A 68 2.97 10.90 -9.66
CA LEU A 68 1.63 10.43 -9.98
C LEU A 68 1.56 8.91 -10.14
N THR A 69 2.57 8.31 -10.79
CA THR A 69 2.64 6.86 -10.98
C THR A 69 2.82 6.15 -9.64
N LYS A 70 3.66 6.70 -8.74
CA LYS A 70 3.81 6.16 -7.37
C LYS A 70 2.47 6.18 -6.63
N ALA A 71 1.77 7.32 -6.64
CA ALA A 71 0.45 7.44 -6.02
C ALA A 71 -0.58 6.45 -6.61
N PHE A 72 -0.65 6.36 -7.94
CA PHE A 72 -1.55 5.43 -8.61
C PHE A 72 -1.26 3.97 -8.25
N LEU A 73 0.01 3.53 -8.36
CA LEU A 73 0.38 2.15 -8.08
C LEU A 73 0.21 1.78 -6.60
N SER A 74 0.54 2.69 -5.68
CA SER A 74 0.31 2.49 -4.25
C SER A 74 -1.18 2.40 -3.91
N ALA A 75 -2.05 3.19 -4.55
CA ALA A 75 -3.49 3.05 -4.35
C ALA A 75 -4.03 1.75 -4.98
N ALA A 76 -3.57 1.42 -6.19
CA ALA A 76 -3.99 0.23 -6.92
C ALA A 76 -3.63 -1.06 -6.19
N ILE A 77 -2.45 -1.14 -5.55
CA ILE A 77 -2.05 -2.35 -4.83
C ILE A 77 -2.86 -2.57 -3.55
N ILE A 78 -3.20 -1.48 -2.84
CA ILE A 78 -4.10 -1.55 -1.68
C ILE A 78 -5.50 -1.98 -2.14
N ALA A 79 -5.99 -1.38 -3.23
CA ALA A 79 -7.30 -1.72 -3.78
C ALA A 79 -7.37 -3.19 -4.22
N LEU A 80 -6.32 -3.70 -4.85
CA LEU A 80 -6.26 -5.11 -5.26
C LEU A 80 -6.26 -6.05 -4.04
N TYR A 81 -5.55 -5.68 -2.98
CA TYR A 81 -5.60 -6.42 -1.72
C TYR A 81 -7.00 -6.40 -1.09
N ASP A 82 -7.66 -5.24 -0.99
CA ASP A 82 -9.05 -5.13 -0.51
C ASP A 82 -10.01 -6.02 -1.31
N LEU A 83 -9.93 -5.96 -2.65
CA LEU A 83 -10.73 -6.84 -3.51
C LEU A 83 -10.45 -8.31 -3.25
N SER A 84 -9.19 -8.70 -3.05
CA SER A 84 -8.81 -10.09 -2.83
C SER A 84 -9.43 -10.65 -1.56
N ILE A 85 -9.38 -9.91 -0.45
CA ILE A 85 -9.96 -10.32 0.83
C ILE A 85 -11.49 -10.33 0.73
N LYS A 86 -12.11 -9.29 0.16
CA LYS A 86 -13.58 -9.24 0.03
C LYS A 86 -14.16 -10.34 -0.86
N LEU A 87 -13.43 -10.79 -1.87
CA LEU A 87 -13.95 -11.80 -2.79
C LEU A 87 -13.56 -13.23 -2.41
N TYR A 88 -12.41 -13.39 -1.76
CA TYR A 88 -11.76 -14.67 -1.55
C TYR A 88 -11.28 -14.92 -0.12
N GLY A 89 -11.28 -13.94 0.78
CA GLY A 89 -10.87 -14.12 2.17
C GLY A 89 -11.70 -15.17 2.91
N GLY A 90 -11.10 -15.86 3.87
CA GLY A 90 -11.75 -16.94 4.61
C GLY A 90 -12.84 -16.44 5.57
N GLY A 91 -13.77 -17.32 5.94
CA GLY A 91 -14.82 -17.06 6.92
C GLY A 91 -16.14 -16.52 6.34
N SER A 92 -17.00 -16.05 7.26
CA SER A 92 -18.27 -15.40 6.95
C SER A 92 -18.04 -13.92 6.62
N HIS A 93 -18.56 -13.47 5.48
CA HIS A 93 -18.49 -12.07 5.05
C HIS A 93 -19.78 -11.35 5.46
N ASP A 94 -20.04 -11.31 6.75
CA ASP A 94 -21.12 -10.51 7.32
C ASP A 94 -20.67 -9.06 7.58
N ALA A 95 -21.58 -8.24 8.10
CA ALA A 95 -21.31 -6.83 8.36
C ALA A 95 -20.24 -6.63 9.45
N GLU A 96 -20.12 -7.54 10.42
CA GLU A 96 -19.12 -7.45 11.49
C GLU A 96 -17.73 -7.78 10.94
N GLY A 97 -17.59 -8.89 10.22
CA GLY A 97 -16.35 -9.27 9.55
C GLY A 97 -15.87 -8.22 8.55
N GLN A 98 -16.77 -7.65 7.75
CA GLN A 98 -16.43 -6.55 6.85
C GLN A 98 -15.98 -5.29 7.59
N GLY A 99 -16.66 -4.94 8.69
CA GLY A 99 -16.27 -3.81 9.53
C GLY A 99 -14.87 -3.98 10.14
N ALA A 100 -14.58 -5.19 10.65
CA ALA A 100 -13.26 -5.53 11.19
C ALA A 100 -12.17 -5.45 10.10
N PHE A 101 -12.45 -5.97 8.91
CA PHE A 101 -11.51 -5.88 7.80
C PHE A 101 -11.27 -4.43 7.34
N HIS A 102 -12.31 -3.61 7.16
CA HIS A 102 -12.16 -2.20 6.79
C HIS A 102 -11.36 -1.43 7.84
N PHE A 103 -11.55 -1.74 9.12
CA PHE A 103 -10.75 -1.15 10.19
C PHE A 103 -9.26 -1.50 10.06
N LEU A 104 -8.92 -2.76 9.83
CA LEU A 104 -7.53 -3.20 9.61
C LEU A 104 -6.92 -2.58 8.34
N LEU A 105 -7.70 -2.52 7.26
CA LEU A 105 -7.32 -1.85 6.02
C LEU A 105 -7.03 -0.36 6.26
N LEU A 106 -7.88 0.32 7.04
CA LEU A 106 -7.68 1.72 7.41
C LEU A 106 -6.38 1.90 8.21
N LEU A 107 -6.15 1.04 9.20
CA LEU A 107 -4.90 1.03 9.99
C LEU A 107 -3.65 0.79 9.14
N GLY A 108 -3.73 0.05 8.03
CA GLY A 108 -2.63 -0.09 7.07
C GLY A 108 -2.51 1.08 6.09
N SER A 109 -3.63 1.64 5.65
CA SER A 109 -3.67 2.72 4.66
C SER A 109 -3.16 4.06 5.19
N LEU A 110 -3.38 4.37 6.46
CA LEU A 110 -2.88 5.58 7.13
C LEU A 110 -1.34 5.65 7.13
N PRO A 111 -0.60 4.67 7.67
CA PRO A 111 0.86 4.65 7.59
C PRO A 111 1.35 4.57 6.14
N SER A 112 0.62 3.91 5.24
CA SER A 112 0.95 3.90 3.81
C SER A 112 0.90 5.29 3.18
N PHE A 113 -0.10 6.11 3.55
CA PHE A 113 -0.16 7.50 3.13
C PHE A 113 1.05 8.29 3.63
N LEU A 114 1.43 8.12 4.91
CA LEU A 114 2.61 8.80 5.48
C LEU A 114 3.90 8.39 4.76
N VAL A 115 4.07 7.10 4.46
CA VAL A 115 5.19 6.56 3.68
C VAL A 115 5.24 7.19 2.28
N LEU A 116 4.11 7.25 1.58
CA LEU A 116 4.03 7.88 0.26
C LEU A 116 4.36 9.38 0.34
N VAL A 117 3.82 10.10 1.32
CA VAL A 117 4.11 11.52 1.54
C VAL A 117 5.61 11.73 1.75
N ALA A 118 6.24 10.96 2.64
CA ALA A 118 7.68 11.03 2.90
C ALA A 118 8.51 10.78 1.63
N ALA A 119 8.17 9.74 0.86
CA ALA A 119 8.86 9.44 -0.39
C ALA A 119 8.73 10.54 -1.45
N LEU A 120 7.54 11.13 -1.57
CA LEU A 120 7.30 12.24 -2.50
C LEU A 120 8.03 13.52 -2.07
N ASP A 121 8.11 13.80 -0.78
CA ASP A 121 8.78 15.01 -0.28
C ASP A 121 10.31 14.91 -0.39
N GLN A 122 10.87 13.70 -0.24
CA GLN A 122 12.28 13.40 -0.51
C GLN A 122 12.64 13.39 -2.00
N GLN A 123 11.65 13.20 -2.88
CA GLN A 123 11.88 13.17 -4.32
C GLN A 123 12.20 14.58 -4.85
N GLN A 124 13.46 14.77 -5.26
CA GLN A 124 13.93 16.01 -5.88
C GLN A 124 13.41 16.20 -7.32
N SER A 125 12.97 15.12 -7.97
CA SER A 125 12.46 15.15 -9.34
C SER A 125 10.97 15.51 -9.38
N GLY A 126 10.67 16.67 -9.97
CA GLY A 126 9.30 17.11 -10.28
C GLY A 126 8.86 18.39 -9.56
N THR A 127 7.82 19.04 -10.11
CA THR A 127 7.31 20.29 -9.56
C THR A 127 6.56 20.05 -8.25
N ARG A 128 6.56 21.05 -7.34
CA ARG A 128 5.76 21.03 -6.10
C ARG A 128 4.27 20.73 -6.38
N ARG A 129 3.74 21.23 -7.51
CA ARG A 129 2.36 20.97 -7.95
C ARG A 129 2.11 19.49 -8.22
N ARG A 130 2.99 18.80 -8.95
CA ARG A 130 2.85 17.36 -9.23
C ARG A 130 2.85 16.51 -7.95
N ARG A 131 3.67 16.88 -6.97
CA ARG A 131 3.69 16.19 -5.66
C ARG A 131 2.40 16.39 -4.87
N ARG A 132 1.86 17.61 -4.84
CA ARG A 132 0.55 17.87 -4.21
C ARG A 132 -0.57 17.08 -4.90
N VAL A 133 -0.61 17.10 -6.22
CA VAL A 133 -1.60 16.35 -7.00
C VAL A 133 -1.48 14.85 -6.73
N ALA A 134 -0.27 14.29 -6.62
CA ALA A 134 -0.06 12.89 -6.28
C ALA A 134 -0.63 12.50 -4.91
N LYS A 135 -0.44 13.35 -3.88
CA LYS A 135 -0.99 13.11 -2.53
C LYS A 135 -2.53 13.10 -2.57
N VAL A 136 -3.13 14.07 -3.25
CA VAL A 136 -4.60 14.14 -3.42
C VAL A 136 -5.12 12.97 -4.25
N LEU A 137 -4.42 12.60 -5.32
CA LEU A 137 -4.77 11.49 -6.19
C LEU A 137 -4.82 10.17 -5.41
N PHE A 138 -3.82 9.88 -4.58
CA PHE A 138 -3.80 8.68 -3.75
C PHE A 138 -5.03 8.60 -2.84
N LEU A 139 -5.34 9.68 -2.11
CA LEU A 139 -6.52 9.73 -1.24
C LEU A 139 -7.82 9.61 -2.03
N ALA A 140 -7.94 10.32 -3.15
CA ALA A 140 -9.14 10.26 -4.00
C ALA A 140 -9.39 8.86 -4.55
N LEU A 141 -8.34 8.16 -5.02
CA LEU A 141 -8.44 6.79 -5.51
C LEU A 141 -8.83 5.81 -4.40
N LEU A 142 -8.24 5.93 -3.21
CA LEU A 142 -8.61 5.07 -2.08
C LEU A 142 -10.05 5.31 -1.63
N LEU A 143 -10.48 6.56 -1.48
CA LEU A 143 -11.86 6.88 -1.08
C LEU A 143 -12.87 6.43 -2.12
N LEU A 144 -12.58 6.65 -3.40
CA LEU A 144 -13.42 6.16 -4.51
C LEU A 144 -13.53 4.63 -4.46
N HIS A 145 -12.40 3.93 -4.30
CA HIS A 145 -12.38 2.49 -4.21
C HIS A 145 -13.21 1.98 -3.03
N LEU A 146 -12.97 2.49 -1.81
CA LEU A 146 -13.71 2.09 -0.61
C LEU A 146 -15.21 2.36 -0.75
N GLY A 147 -15.60 3.48 -1.37
CA GLY A 147 -17.01 3.79 -1.63
C GLY A 147 -17.66 2.84 -2.63
N LEU A 148 -16.95 2.47 -3.71
CA LEU A 148 -17.45 1.56 -4.73
C LEU A 148 -17.48 0.09 -4.27
N THR A 149 -16.58 -0.31 -3.38
CA THR A 149 -16.43 -1.70 -2.92
C THR A 149 -16.90 -1.91 -1.49
N ALA A 150 -17.63 -0.96 -0.89
CA ALA A 150 -18.06 -1.01 0.51
C ALA A 150 -18.77 -2.33 0.86
N ASN A 151 -19.73 -2.73 0.03
CA ASN A 151 -20.54 -3.95 0.23
C ASN A 151 -20.08 -5.13 -0.63
N LEU A 152 -18.91 -5.02 -1.28
CA LEU A 152 -18.43 -6.09 -2.16
C LEU A 152 -18.14 -7.34 -1.31
N GLY A 153 -18.68 -8.48 -1.73
CA GLY A 153 -18.47 -9.76 -1.05
C GLY A 153 -19.41 -10.06 0.12
N LEU A 154 -20.30 -9.12 0.49
CA LEU A 154 -21.21 -9.30 1.63
C LEU A 154 -22.12 -10.51 1.42
N GLY A 155 -22.29 -11.33 2.47
CA GLY A 155 -23.11 -12.54 2.47
C GLY A 155 -22.43 -13.77 1.88
N ARG A 156 -21.15 -13.69 1.48
CA ARG A 156 -20.36 -14.86 1.07
C ARG A 156 -19.86 -15.63 2.28
N CYS A 157 -19.72 -16.94 2.13
CA CYS A 157 -19.02 -17.80 3.08
C CYS A 157 -17.95 -18.57 2.33
N ILE A 158 -16.71 -18.51 2.82
CA ILE A 158 -15.56 -19.20 2.23
C ILE A 158 -14.92 -20.02 3.33
N ASN A 159 -14.80 -21.34 3.13
CA ASN A 159 -14.24 -22.25 4.13
C ASN A 159 -14.97 -22.23 5.49
N CYS A 160 -16.29 -22.05 5.46
CA CYS A 160 -17.19 -22.19 6.60
C CYS A 160 -17.66 -23.65 6.69
N TYR A 161 -16.92 -24.49 7.38
CA TYR A 161 -17.25 -25.91 7.63
C TYR A 161 -17.46 -26.18 9.10
#